data_AF-A0A2T2UAN7-F1
#
_entry.id   AF-A0A2T2UAN7-F1
#
_cell.length_a   1.000
_cell.length_b   1.000
_cell.length_c   1.000
_cell.angle_alpha   90.00
_cell.angle_beta   90.00
_cell.angle_gamma   90.00
#
_symmetry.space_group_name_H-M   'P 1'
#
loop_
_entity.id
_entity.type
_entity.pdbx_description
1 polymer ?
#
loop_
_entity_poly.entity_id
_entity_poly.type
_entity_poly.pdbx_seq_one_letter_code
_entity_poly.pdbx_strand_id
1 'polypeptide(L)'
;MIPNVSTRPADGEERHEERPALSDRERAILRLVVEEFIDEAGPVGSRSLAKESSLDLSAASIRNTMADLEDMGYLDHPYTSAGRVPTRMGYRTFVDELMDTPELTPVERQVLKMRLEQLVSDTDELLRESTRLLSKLSNLLGIALGALLYGVGASRRHYTESTLAGAAVGGVLALLGNLVLSLTGIGVPLIAVGAVGGGLAGLIGHYLGRDLRDGLTREV
;
A
#
# COMPACT_ATOMS: atom_id res chain seq x y z
N MET A 1 -23.45 -6.16 14.57
CA MET A 1 -23.84 -6.93 13.37
C MET A 1 -22.80 -6.62 12.30
N ILE A 2 -21.77 -7.46 12.21
CA ILE A 2 -20.67 -7.29 11.26
C ILE A 2 -21.17 -7.85 9.91
N PRO A 3 -20.99 -7.16 8.78
CA PRO A 3 -21.41 -7.70 7.50
C PRO A 3 -20.58 -8.95 7.21
N ASN A 4 -21.28 -10.03 6.91
CA ASN A 4 -20.75 -11.32 6.49
C ASN A 4 -19.84 -11.08 5.27
N VAL A 5 -18.53 -11.35 5.41
CA VAL A 5 -17.62 -11.45 4.28
C VAL A 5 -18.08 -12.65 3.49
N SER A 6 -18.80 -12.35 2.40
CA SER A 6 -19.21 -13.31 1.39
C SER A 6 -18.01 -14.19 1.07
N THR A 7 -18.09 -15.46 1.45
CA THR A 7 -17.24 -16.52 0.93
C THR A 7 -17.34 -16.44 -0.59
N ARG A 8 -16.30 -15.87 -1.20
CA ARG A 8 -16.07 -15.97 -2.65
C ARG A 8 -16.09 -17.47 -2.93
N PRO A 9 -17.00 -17.97 -3.77
CA PRO A 9 -17.11 -19.40 -3.96
C PRO A 9 -15.81 -19.89 -4.63
N ALA A 10 -15.34 -21.05 -4.16
CA ALA A 10 -14.08 -21.69 -4.52
C ALA A 10 -14.26 -22.57 -5.77
N ASP A 11 -15.03 -22.08 -6.72
CA ASP A 11 -15.28 -22.61 -8.04
C ASP A 11 -14.59 -21.67 -9.02
N GLY A 12 -13.26 -21.87 -9.12
CA GLY A 12 -12.49 -21.46 -10.27
C GLY A 12 -12.92 -22.27 -11.49
N GLU A 13 -14.15 -22.05 -11.97
CA GLU A 13 -14.40 -22.07 -13.40
C GLU A 13 -13.61 -20.88 -13.98
N GLU A 14 -12.29 -21.04 -14.06
CA GLU A 14 -11.49 -20.29 -15.00
C GLU A 14 -12.18 -20.53 -16.34
N ARG A 15 -12.78 -19.48 -16.89
CA ARG A 15 -13.10 -19.45 -18.31
C ARG A 15 -11.81 -19.90 -18.98
N HIS A 16 -11.81 -21.06 -19.60
CA HIS A 16 -10.77 -21.40 -20.55
C HIS A 16 -10.92 -20.36 -21.67
N GLU A 17 -10.31 -19.19 -21.49
CA GLU A 17 -9.87 -18.38 -22.61
C GLU A 17 -9.12 -19.38 -23.49
N GLU A 18 -9.67 -19.64 -24.67
CA GLU A 18 -9.08 -20.54 -25.66
C GLU A 18 -7.69 -19.99 -25.97
N ARG A 19 -6.69 -20.49 -25.25
CA ARG A 19 -5.30 -20.05 -25.37
C ARG A 19 -4.82 -20.50 -26.75
N PRO A 20 -4.25 -19.60 -27.58
CA PRO A 20 -3.67 -20.00 -28.86
C PRO A 20 -2.64 -21.11 -28.64
N ALA A 21 -2.75 -22.20 -29.40
CA ALA A 21 -1.80 -23.30 -29.26
C ALA A 21 -0.40 -22.85 -29.70
N LEU A 22 0.59 -23.02 -28.82
CA LEU A 22 1.98 -22.66 -29.09
C LEU A 22 2.74 -23.84 -29.71
N SER A 23 3.49 -23.57 -30.77
CA SER A 23 4.47 -24.50 -31.33
C SER A 23 5.64 -24.73 -30.36
N ASP A 24 6.38 -25.83 -30.54
CA ASP A 24 7.55 -26.15 -29.70
C ASP A 24 8.58 -25.01 -29.66
N ARG A 25 8.74 -24.31 -30.78
CA ARG A 25 9.63 -23.15 -30.88
C ARG A 25 9.11 -21.96 -30.09
N GLU A 26 7.82 -21.64 -30.21
CA GLU A 26 7.21 -20.55 -29.44
C GLU A 26 7.23 -20.84 -27.94
N ARG A 27 6.97 -22.09 -27.54
CA ARG A 27 7.10 -22.56 -26.15
C ARG A 27 8.52 -22.35 -25.62
N ALA A 28 9.53 -22.76 -26.39
CA ALA A 28 10.93 -22.59 -26.00
C ALA A 28 11.34 -21.11 -25.87
N ILE A 29 10.92 -20.26 -26.81
CA ILE A 29 11.20 -18.81 -26.74
C ILE A 29 10.45 -18.15 -25.59
N LEU A 30 9.17 -18.47 -25.38
CA LEU A 30 8.39 -17.93 -24.26
C LEU A 30 9.02 -18.31 -22.92
N ARG A 31 9.48 -19.55 -22.78
CA ARG A 31 10.20 -20.01 -21.58
C ARG A 31 11.42 -19.16 -21.30
N LEU A 32 12.30 -19.00 -22.29
CA LEU A 32 13.54 -18.21 -22.15
C LEU A 32 13.26 -16.73 -21.86
N VAL A 33 12.23 -16.14 -22.48
CA VAL A 33 11.85 -14.74 -22.21
C VAL A 33 11.40 -14.59 -20.76
N VAL A 34 10.61 -15.53 -20.24
CA VAL A 34 10.09 -15.45 -18.87
C VAL A 34 11.20 -15.69 -17.86
N GLU A 35 12.09 -16.65 -18.09
CA GLU A 35 13.28 -16.92 -17.26
C GLU A 35 14.19 -15.68 -17.17
N GLU A 36 14.59 -15.14 -18.31
CA GLU A 36 15.43 -13.93 -18.39
C GLU A 36 14.77 -12.74 -17.69
N PHE A 37 13.46 -12.55 -17.89
CA PHE A 37 12.74 -11.46 -17.24
C PHE A 37 12.67 -11.64 -15.72
N ILE A 38 12.53 -12.88 -15.21
CA ILE A 38 12.54 -13.15 -13.77
C ILE A 38 13.91 -12.81 -13.17
N ASP A 39 14.99 -13.11 -13.90
CA ASP A 39 16.35 -12.90 -13.43
C ASP A 39 16.80 -11.43 -13.50
N GLU A 40 16.47 -10.72 -14.59
CA GLU A 40 16.94 -9.34 -14.81
C GLU A 40 15.90 -8.25 -14.48
N ALA A 41 14.61 -8.59 -14.37
CA ALA A 41 13.48 -7.66 -14.22
C ALA A 41 13.43 -6.55 -15.30
N GLY A 42 13.97 -6.82 -16.50
CA GLY A 42 14.09 -5.87 -17.61
C GLY A 42 13.46 -6.38 -18.91
N PRO A 43 13.14 -5.49 -19.89
CA PRO A 43 12.62 -5.91 -21.19
C PRO A 43 13.63 -6.77 -21.96
N VAL A 44 13.20 -7.93 -22.42
CA VAL A 44 14.07 -8.96 -23.00
C VAL A 44 14.26 -8.76 -24.51
N GLY A 45 15.52 -8.67 -24.93
CA GLY A 45 15.90 -8.44 -26.33
C GLY A 45 16.28 -9.73 -27.06
N SER A 46 15.94 -9.83 -28.36
CA SER A 46 16.26 -11.01 -29.17
C SER A 46 17.76 -11.29 -29.30
N ARG A 47 18.59 -10.25 -29.19
CA ARG A 47 20.06 -10.37 -29.21
C ARG A 47 20.63 -10.93 -27.92
N SER A 48 20.02 -10.65 -26.77
CA SER A 48 20.44 -11.23 -25.49
C SER A 48 20.11 -12.71 -25.50
N LEU A 49 18.86 -13.04 -25.83
CA LEU A 49 18.41 -14.44 -25.96
C LEU A 49 19.24 -15.25 -26.95
N ALA A 50 19.58 -14.72 -28.13
CA ALA A 50 20.38 -15.45 -29.12
C ALA A 50 21.80 -15.80 -28.65
N LYS A 51 22.36 -15.08 -27.68
CA LYS A 51 23.71 -15.35 -27.14
C LYS A 51 23.69 -16.43 -26.07
N GLU A 52 22.59 -16.52 -25.34
CA GLU A 52 22.46 -17.31 -24.13
C GLU A 52 21.64 -18.59 -24.38
N SER A 53 20.77 -18.57 -25.39
CA SER A 53 19.97 -19.72 -25.77
C SER A 53 20.81 -20.80 -26.42
N SER A 54 20.60 -22.03 -25.97
CA SER A 54 21.03 -23.26 -26.66
C SER A 54 20.24 -23.55 -27.95
N LEU A 55 19.31 -22.66 -28.32
CA LEU A 55 18.53 -22.75 -29.54
C LEU A 55 19.39 -22.26 -30.71
N ASP A 56 19.56 -23.11 -31.73
CA ASP A 56 20.33 -22.82 -32.95
C ASP A 56 19.56 -21.83 -33.87
N LEU A 57 19.24 -20.64 -33.34
CA LEU A 57 18.38 -19.63 -33.94
C LEU A 57 19.07 -18.27 -33.98
N SER A 58 18.92 -17.57 -35.11
CA SER A 58 19.40 -16.20 -35.24
C SER A 58 18.57 -15.21 -34.41
N ALA A 59 19.17 -14.07 -34.02
CA ALA A 59 18.45 -12.99 -33.35
C ALA A 59 17.27 -12.42 -34.17
N ALA A 60 17.30 -12.55 -35.50
CA ALA A 60 16.17 -12.19 -36.37
C ALA A 60 15.04 -13.22 -36.27
N SER A 61 15.38 -14.51 -36.25
CA SER A 61 14.43 -15.61 -36.05
C SER A 61 13.71 -15.49 -34.70
N ILE A 62 14.47 -15.21 -33.63
CA ILE A 62 13.90 -15.01 -32.28
C ILE A 62 12.99 -13.78 -32.26
N ARG A 63 13.39 -12.67 -32.89
CA ARG A 63 12.56 -11.46 -32.97
C ARG A 63 11.23 -11.72 -33.64
N ASN A 64 11.20 -12.49 -34.73
CA ASN A 64 9.95 -12.84 -35.42
C ASN A 64 9.05 -13.68 -34.50
N THR A 65 9.59 -14.72 -33.87
CA THR A 65 8.81 -15.55 -32.94
C THR A 65 8.28 -14.75 -31.73
N MET A 66 9.06 -13.79 -31.23
CA MET A 66 8.59 -12.90 -30.17
C MET A 66 7.49 -11.92 -30.64
N ALA A 67 7.44 -11.59 -31.93
CA ALA A 67 6.34 -10.82 -32.51
C ALA A 67 5.08 -11.70 -32.65
N ASP A 68 5.24 -12.94 -33.10
CA ASP A 68 4.13 -13.91 -33.14
C ASP A 68 3.53 -14.14 -31.74
N LEU A 69 4.38 -14.27 -30.71
CA LEU A 69 3.98 -14.38 -29.30
C LEU A 69 3.29 -13.11 -28.76
N GLU A 70 3.66 -11.93 -29.25
CA GLU A 70 2.99 -10.67 -28.92
C GLU A 70 1.60 -10.61 -29.56
N ASP A 71 1.48 -10.96 -30.84
CA ASP A 71 0.21 -10.99 -31.57
C ASP A 71 -0.77 -11.98 -30.92
N MET A 72 -0.27 -13.07 -30.35
CA MET A 72 -1.04 -14.04 -29.57
C MET A 72 -1.33 -13.60 -28.12
N GLY A 73 -0.75 -12.49 -27.65
CA GLY A 73 -1.00 -11.92 -26.32
C GLY A 73 -0.16 -12.51 -25.18
N TYR A 74 0.85 -13.34 -25.48
CA TYR A 74 1.77 -13.90 -24.48
C TYR A 74 2.87 -12.93 -24.06
N LEU A 75 3.30 -12.07 -24.99
CA LEU A 75 4.30 -11.03 -24.78
C LEU A 75 3.71 -9.65 -25.09
N ASP A 76 4.36 -8.60 -24.61
CA ASP A 76 4.02 -7.21 -24.91
C ASP A 76 5.28 -6.36 -25.08
N HIS A 77 5.18 -5.16 -25.67
CA HIS A 77 6.21 -4.13 -25.49
C HIS A 77 5.78 -3.08 -24.46
N PRO A 78 6.66 -2.70 -23.53
CA PRO A 78 6.40 -1.53 -22.69
C PRO A 78 6.53 -0.23 -23.51
N TYR A 79 7.48 -0.15 -24.46
CA TYR A 79 7.71 1.03 -25.32
C TYR A 79 8.26 0.64 -26.71
N THR A 80 8.16 1.54 -27.69
CA THR A 80 8.44 1.32 -29.13
C THR A 80 9.86 0.83 -29.46
N SER A 81 10.81 0.96 -28.54
CA SER A 81 12.21 0.49 -28.69
C SER A 81 12.68 -0.48 -27.62
N ALA A 82 11.80 -0.88 -26.70
CA ALA A 82 12.12 -1.81 -25.65
C ALA A 82 12.07 -3.26 -26.17
N GLY A 83 12.72 -4.18 -25.44
CA GLY A 83 12.50 -5.62 -25.62
C GLY A 83 11.06 -6.03 -25.32
N ARG A 84 10.80 -7.34 -25.26
CA ARG A 84 9.50 -7.87 -24.88
C ARG A 84 9.43 -8.15 -23.38
N VAL A 85 8.23 -8.06 -22.84
CA VAL A 85 7.93 -8.44 -21.45
C VAL A 85 6.80 -9.47 -21.44
N PRO A 86 6.81 -10.45 -20.53
CA PRO A 86 5.72 -11.41 -20.45
C PRO A 86 4.43 -10.73 -19.97
N THR A 87 3.31 -11.06 -20.61
CA THR A 87 1.99 -10.67 -20.12
C THR A 87 1.55 -11.58 -18.97
N ARG A 88 0.39 -11.29 -18.37
CA ARG A 88 -0.26 -12.22 -17.44
C ARG A 88 -0.45 -13.61 -18.07
N MET A 89 -0.81 -13.67 -19.36
CA MET A 89 -1.00 -14.93 -20.07
C MET A 89 0.34 -15.65 -20.29
N GLY A 90 1.38 -14.91 -20.70
CA GLY A 90 2.76 -15.42 -20.80
C GLY A 90 3.23 -16.08 -19.52
N TYR A 91 3.10 -15.38 -18.40
CA TYR A 91 3.45 -15.92 -17.08
C TYR A 91 2.63 -17.13 -16.67
N ARG A 92 1.32 -17.09 -16.89
CA ARG A 92 0.43 -18.19 -16.51
C ARG A 92 0.77 -19.46 -17.29
N THR A 93 0.95 -19.36 -18.60
CA THR A 93 1.36 -20.49 -19.44
C THR A 93 2.76 -21.00 -19.09
N PHE A 94 3.68 -20.11 -18.73
CA PHE A 94 4.99 -20.54 -18.22
C PHE A 94 4.85 -21.41 -16.97
N VAL A 95 4.14 -20.91 -15.94
CA VAL A 95 3.97 -21.63 -14.67
C VAL A 95 3.17 -22.92 -14.85
N ASP A 96 2.12 -22.90 -15.65
CA ASP A 96 1.22 -24.04 -15.81
C ASP A 96 1.85 -25.16 -16.68
N GLU A 97 2.68 -24.81 -17.68
CA GLU A 97 3.05 -25.77 -18.74
C GLU A 97 4.53 -25.79 -19.18
N LEU A 98 5.34 -24.79 -18.85
CA LEU A 98 6.72 -24.67 -19.35
C LEU A 98 7.79 -24.71 -18.26
N MET A 99 7.41 -24.42 -17.01
CA MET A 99 8.32 -24.36 -15.88
C MET A 99 8.65 -25.77 -15.40
N ASP A 100 9.93 -26.12 -15.42
CA ASP A 100 10.42 -27.34 -14.81
C ASP A 100 10.31 -27.20 -13.29
N THR A 101 9.22 -27.75 -12.73
CA THR A 101 8.96 -27.65 -11.30
C THR A 101 9.56 -28.89 -10.62
N PRO A 102 10.54 -28.75 -9.72
CA PRO A 102 10.95 -29.88 -8.90
C PRO A 102 9.75 -30.34 -8.06
N GLU A 103 9.40 -31.63 -8.16
CA GLU A 103 8.31 -32.18 -7.35
C GLU A 103 8.69 -32.11 -5.87
N LEU A 104 7.99 -31.26 -5.13
CA LEU A 104 8.13 -31.19 -3.68
C LEU A 104 7.64 -32.50 -3.06
N THR A 105 8.42 -33.04 -2.11
CA THR A 105 7.96 -34.16 -1.30
C THR A 105 6.71 -33.76 -0.50
N PRO A 106 5.85 -34.72 -0.11
CA PRO A 106 4.67 -34.41 0.70
C PRO A 106 4.99 -33.65 1.99
N VAL A 107 6.17 -33.91 2.58
CA VAL A 107 6.64 -33.24 3.79
C VAL A 107 7.01 -31.78 3.50
N GLU A 108 7.79 -31.53 2.46
CA GLU A 108 8.18 -30.16 2.07
C GLU A 108 6.96 -29.32 1.72
N ARG A 109 6.01 -29.89 0.96
CA ARG A 109 4.74 -29.22 0.64
C ARG A 109 3.96 -28.85 1.89
N GLN A 110 3.87 -29.75 2.87
CA GLN A 110 3.16 -29.49 4.12
C GLN A 110 3.85 -28.40 4.95
N VAL A 111 5.18 -28.45 5.07
CA VAL A 111 5.96 -27.43 5.79
C VAL A 111 5.80 -26.06 5.13
N LEU A 112 5.90 -26.00 3.81
CA LEU A 112 5.74 -24.76 3.04
C LEU A 112 4.33 -24.18 3.22
N LYS A 113 3.30 -25.02 3.12
CA LYS A 113 1.90 -24.62 3.33
C LYS A 113 1.68 -24.03 4.73
N MET A 114 2.15 -24.72 5.76
CA MET A 114 2.05 -24.23 7.15
C MET A 114 2.75 -22.88 7.34
N ARG A 115 3.95 -22.70 6.75
CA ARG A 115 4.67 -21.41 6.84
C ARG A 115 3.95 -20.29 6.10
N LEU A 116 3.40 -20.55 4.91
CA LEU A 116 2.63 -19.53 4.18
C LEU A 116 1.37 -19.12 4.96
N GLU A 117 0.64 -20.09 5.52
CA GLU A 117 -0.56 -19.82 6.32
C GLU A 117 -0.23 -18.95 7.55
N GLN A 118 0.90 -19.24 8.22
CA GLN A 118 1.40 -18.40 9.32
C GLN A 118 1.73 -16.97 8.88
N LEU A 119 2.48 -16.80 7.79
CA LEU A 119 2.87 -15.48 7.30
C LEU A 119 1.67 -14.59 6.95
N VAL A 120 0.63 -15.17 6.33
CA VAL A 120 -0.61 -14.45 6.03
C VAL A 120 -1.33 -14.05 7.32
N SER A 121 -1.45 -14.97 8.28
CA SER A 121 -2.07 -14.70 9.58
C SER A 121 -1.36 -13.57 10.35
N ASP A 122 -0.04 -13.59 10.40
CA ASP A 122 0.76 -12.57 11.10
C ASP A 122 0.57 -11.20 10.45
N THR A 123 0.51 -11.13 9.12
CA THR A 123 0.28 -9.89 8.37
C THR A 123 -1.10 -9.31 8.67
N ASP A 124 -2.14 -10.14 8.69
CA ASP A 124 -3.49 -9.72 9.04
C ASP A 124 -3.58 -9.21 10.48
N GLU A 125 -2.88 -9.87 11.41
CA GLU A 125 -2.82 -9.44 12.81
C GLU A 125 -2.16 -8.07 12.96
N LEU A 126 -1.04 -7.84 12.27
CA LEU A 126 -0.35 -6.54 12.24
C LEU A 126 -1.23 -5.42 11.69
N LEU A 127 -1.94 -5.67 10.58
CA LEU A 127 -2.87 -4.70 10.00
C LEU A 127 -4.03 -4.39 10.95
N ARG A 128 -4.54 -5.40 11.64
CA ARG A 128 -5.64 -5.26 12.60
C ARG A 128 -5.23 -4.41 13.80
N GLU A 129 -4.05 -4.66 14.38
CA GLU A 129 -3.58 -3.89 15.52
C GLU A 129 -3.24 -2.45 15.11
N SER A 130 -2.66 -2.24 13.93
CA SER A 130 -2.42 -0.91 13.38
C SER A 130 -3.72 -0.10 13.23
N THR A 131 -4.77 -0.73 12.68
CA THR A 131 -6.09 -0.12 12.52
C THR A 131 -6.73 0.20 13.88
N ARG A 132 -6.55 -0.68 14.87
CA ARG A 132 -7.04 -0.47 16.24
C ARG A 132 -6.37 0.73 16.90
N LEU A 133 -5.05 0.85 16.79
CA LEU A 133 -4.30 1.98 17.31
C LEU A 133 -4.70 3.29 16.64
N LEU A 134 -4.82 3.28 15.30
CA LEU A 134 -5.25 4.46 14.54
C LEU A 134 -6.66 4.91 14.93
N SER A 135 -7.58 3.96 15.13
CA SER A 135 -8.95 4.24 15.57
C SER A 135 -8.98 4.88 16.96
N LYS A 136 -8.16 4.37 17.91
CA LYS A 136 -8.03 4.96 19.24
C LYS A 136 -7.55 6.42 19.18
N LEU A 137 -6.53 6.69 18.37
CA LEU A 137 -6.00 8.05 18.19
C LEU A 137 -7.01 9.00 17.55
N SER A 138 -7.70 8.53 16.52
CA SER A 138 -8.75 9.28 15.82
C SER A 138 -9.91 9.62 16.75
N ASN A 139 -10.28 8.71 17.65
CA ASN A 139 -11.31 8.96 18.65
C ASN A 139 -10.88 10.01 19.69
N LEU A 140 -9.63 9.95 20.17
CA LEU A 140 -9.08 10.97 21.08
C LEU A 140 -9.05 12.36 20.43
N LEU A 141 -8.65 12.41 19.16
CA LEU A 141 -8.75 13.60 18.31
C LEU A 141 -10.16 14.17 18.24
N GLY A 142 -11.16 13.32 17.97
CA GLY A 142 -12.56 13.72 17.88
C GLY A 142 -13.08 14.30 19.20
N ILE A 143 -12.73 13.70 20.34
CA ILE A 143 -13.07 14.21 21.68
C ILE A 143 -12.44 15.60 21.91
N ALA A 144 -11.17 15.77 21.55
CA ALA A 144 -10.45 17.04 21.71
C ALA A 144 -11.03 18.15 20.83
N LEU A 145 -11.33 17.84 19.56
CA LEU A 145 -12.01 18.75 18.63
C LEU A 145 -13.40 19.11 19.13
N GLY A 146 -14.18 18.14 19.61
CA GLY A 146 -15.49 18.37 20.21
C GLY A 146 -15.42 19.30 21.43
N ALA A 147 -14.45 19.08 22.32
CA ALA A 147 -14.22 19.94 23.48
C ALA A 147 -13.82 21.37 23.07
N LEU A 148 -12.96 21.53 22.04
CA LEU A 148 -12.61 22.84 21.51
C LEU A 148 -13.83 23.55 20.90
N LEU A 149 -14.59 22.88 20.03
CA LEU A 149 -15.77 23.47 19.39
C LEU A 149 -16.84 23.85 20.41
N TYR A 150 -17.06 23.02 21.44
CA TYR A 150 -17.93 23.34 22.57
C TYR A 150 -17.43 24.57 23.32
N GLY A 151 -16.14 24.65 23.63
CA GLY A 151 -15.54 25.82 24.29
C GLY A 151 -15.62 27.11 23.47
N VAL A 152 -15.52 27.04 22.13
CA VAL A 152 -15.67 28.20 21.24
C VAL A 152 -17.13 28.62 21.08
N GLY A 153 -18.07 27.66 21.01
CA GLY A 153 -19.47 27.93 20.68
C GLY A 153 -20.40 28.20 21.86
N ALA A 154 -20.10 27.69 23.06
CA ALA A 154 -21.10 27.60 24.14
C ALA A 154 -21.06 28.69 25.23
N SER A 155 -20.05 29.57 25.32
CA SER A 155 -19.83 30.32 26.59
C SER A 155 -19.90 31.85 26.52
N ARG A 156 -20.60 32.43 27.51
CA ARG A 156 -20.78 33.87 27.78
C ARG A 156 -19.86 34.45 28.91
N ARG A 157 -18.94 33.69 29.53
CA ARG A 157 -17.90 34.15 30.52
C ARG A 157 -16.78 33.08 30.66
N HIS A 158 -15.51 33.28 31.00
CA HIS A 158 -14.50 34.35 31.02
C HIS A 158 -13.12 33.62 31.05
N TYR A 159 -12.26 33.80 30.05
CA TYR A 159 -10.82 33.42 29.95
C TYR A 159 -10.38 31.95 30.19
N THR A 160 -10.74 31.32 31.31
CA THR A 160 -10.24 30.00 31.75
C THR A 160 -10.58 28.86 30.79
N GLU A 161 -11.77 28.89 30.20
CA GLU A 161 -12.24 27.86 29.27
C GLU A 161 -11.47 27.89 27.94
N SER A 162 -11.09 29.07 27.45
CA SER A 162 -10.31 29.23 26.21
C SER A 162 -8.87 28.72 26.37
N THR A 163 -8.27 28.95 27.54
CA THR A 163 -6.94 28.46 27.89
C THR A 163 -6.94 26.94 28.06
N LEU A 164 -7.98 26.38 28.70
CA LEU A 164 -8.11 24.94 28.86
C LEU A 164 -8.34 24.23 27.52
N ALA A 165 -9.21 24.77 26.67
CA ALA A 165 -9.46 24.24 25.33
C ALA A 165 -8.21 24.30 24.45
N GLY A 166 -7.51 25.44 24.46
CA GLY A 166 -6.24 25.58 23.77
C GLY A 166 -5.21 24.55 24.26
N ALA A 167 -5.10 24.34 25.57
CA ALA A 167 -4.15 23.38 26.13
C ALA A 167 -4.46 21.94 25.76
N ALA A 168 -5.74 21.56 25.75
CA ALA A 168 -6.16 20.24 25.30
C ALA A 168 -5.77 20.01 23.82
N VAL A 169 -6.02 21.00 22.95
CA VAL A 169 -5.73 20.88 21.52
C VAL A 169 -4.24 20.86 21.22
N GLY A 170 -3.46 21.72 21.87
CA GLY A 170 -2.01 21.72 21.71
C GLY A 170 -1.37 20.41 22.18
N GLY A 171 -1.83 19.85 23.31
CA GLY A 171 -1.33 18.56 23.81
C GLY A 171 -1.68 17.41 22.86
N VAL A 172 -2.88 17.41 22.29
CA VAL A 172 -3.32 16.38 21.34
C VAL A 172 -2.56 16.49 20.01
N LEU A 173 -2.34 17.68 19.48
CA LEU A 173 -1.52 17.87 18.28
C LEU A 173 -0.07 17.38 18.48
N ALA A 174 0.52 17.68 19.64
CA ALA A 174 1.88 17.22 19.96
C ALA A 174 1.96 15.69 20.12
N LEU A 175 0.93 15.05 20.70
CA LEU A 175 0.81 13.59 20.79
C LEU A 175 0.78 12.95 19.40
N LEU A 176 0.00 13.51 18.47
CA LEU A 176 -0.19 12.94 17.13
C LEU A 176 1.02 13.14 16.24
N GLY A 177 1.62 14.33 16.27
CA GLY A 177 2.82 14.63 15.49
C GLY A 177 4.04 13.80 15.93
N ASN A 178 4.05 13.33 17.18
CA ASN A 178 5.17 12.59 17.77
C ASN A 178 4.74 11.25 18.35
N LEU A 179 3.85 10.54 17.63
CA LEU A 179 3.23 9.31 18.11
C LEU A 179 4.25 8.23 18.51
N VAL A 180 5.27 8.02 17.68
CA VAL A 180 6.33 7.02 17.92
C VAL A 180 7.10 7.32 19.21
N LEU A 181 7.46 8.59 19.43
CA LEU A 181 8.16 9.04 20.64
C LEU A 181 7.26 8.96 21.88
N SER A 182 5.96 9.22 21.72
CA SER A 182 4.99 9.17 22.82
C SER A 182 4.75 7.74 23.31
N LEU A 183 4.71 6.76 22.41
CA LEU A 183 4.53 5.35 22.76
C LEU A 183 5.74 4.74 23.48
N THR A 184 6.95 5.27 23.27
CA THR A 184 8.16 4.83 23.98
C THR A 184 8.37 5.54 25.32
N GLY A 185 7.43 6.41 25.74
CA GLY A 185 7.51 7.18 26.98
C GLY A 185 8.40 8.43 26.91
N ILE A 186 9.15 8.60 25.82
CA ILE A 186 10.07 9.74 25.60
C ILE A 186 9.30 11.00 25.18
N GLY A 187 8.09 10.86 24.64
CA GLY A 187 7.28 11.96 24.10
C GLY A 187 6.45 12.74 25.13
N VAL A 188 6.42 12.34 26.40
CA VAL A 188 5.66 13.03 27.46
C VAL A 188 6.03 14.53 27.59
N PRO A 189 7.33 14.93 27.54
CA PRO A 189 7.70 16.34 27.56
C PRO A 189 7.16 17.12 26.34
N LEU A 190 7.09 16.50 25.16
CA LEU A 190 6.55 17.15 23.96
C LEU A 190 5.05 17.39 24.07
N ILE A 191 4.30 16.45 24.65
CA ILE A 191 2.87 16.62 24.92
C ILE A 191 2.64 17.78 25.89
N ALA A 192 3.45 17.89 26.94
CA ALA A 192 3.38 19.00 27.90
C ALA A 192 3.69 20.35 27.24
N VAL A 193 4.72 20.42 26.39
CA VAL A 193 5.05 21.64 25.62
C VAL A 193 3.92 22.01 24.68
N GLY A 194 3.33 21.04 23.97
CA GLY A 194 2.16 21.25 23.12
C GLY A 194 0.98 21.80 23.91
N ALA A 195 0.68 21.23 25.06
CA ALA A 195 -0.42 21.69 25.90
C ALA A 195 -0.20 23.11 26.45
N VAL A 196 1.01 23.44 26.88
CA VAL A 196 1.33 24.80 27.31
C VAL A 196 1.21 25.79 26.16
N GLY A 197 1.77 25.47 24.99
CA GLY A 197 1.70 26.32 23.80
C GLY A 197 0.27 26.54 23.30
N GLY A 198 -0.53 25.48 23.26
CA GLY A 198 -1.94 25.57 22.88
C GLY A 198 -2.75 26.40 23.88
N GLY A 199 -2.50 26.27 25.18
CA GLY A 199 -3.17 27.07 26.21
C GLY A 199 -2.86 28.57 26.08
N LEU A 200 -1.59 28.91 25.83
CA LEU A 200 -1.17 30.29 25.56
C LEU A 200 -1.83 30.84 24.29
N ALA A 201 -1.86 30.06 23.21
CA ALA A 201 -2.51 30.47 21.97
C ALA A 201 -4.02 30.70 22.15
N GLY A 202 -4.70 29.82 22.91
CA GLY A 202 -6.11 30.00 23.27
C GLY A 202 -6.36 31.28 24.06
N LEU A 203 -5.49 31.59 25.03
CA LEU A 203 -5.57 32.81 25.84
C LEU A 203 -5.32 34.08 25.00
N ILE A 204 -4.29 34.08 24.15
CA ILE A 204 -3.94 35.19 23.25
C ILE A 204 -5.04 35.43 22.21
N GLY A 205 -5.53 34.35 21.57
CA GLY A 205 -6.60 34.43 20.57
C GLY A 205 -7.89 35.00 21.17
N HIS A 206 -8.22 34.62 22.40
CA HIS A 206 -9.36 35.21 23.10
C HIS A 206 -9.15 36.69 23.44
N TYR A 207 -7.95 37.08 23.90
CA TYR A 207 -7.63 38.47 24.23
C TYR A 207 -7.72 39.39 23.00
N LEU A 208 -7.07 39.01 21.89
CA LEU A 208 -7.08 39.78 20.64
C LEU A 208 -8.47 39.80 19.99
N GLY A 209 -9.17 38.67 19.95
CA GLY A 209 -10.51 38.58 19.37
C GLY A 209 -11.53 39.46 20.08
N ARG A 210 -11.42 39.62 21.41
CA ARG A 210 -12.28 40.53 22.18
C ARG A 210 -12.00 42.00 21.84
N ASP A 211 -10.74 42.41 21.79
CA ASP A 211 -10.36 43.81 21.55
C ASP A 211 -10.67 44.26 20.11
N LEU A 212 -10.50 43.37 19.12
CA LEU A 212 -10.96 43.59 17.75
C LEU A 212 -12.49 43.69 17.66
N ARG A 213 -13.23 42.81 18.35
CA ARG A 213 -14.71 42.86 18.39
C ARG A 213 -15.22 44.13 19.06
N ASP A 214 -14.63 44.51 20.18
CA ASP A 214 -15.01 45.69 20.95
C ASP A 214 -14.60 46.99 20.22
N GLY A 215 -13.54 46.96 19.41
CA GLY A 215 -13.13 48.07 18.53
C GLY A 215 -14.00 48.24 17.29
N LEU A 216 -14.52 47.15 16.71
CA LEU A 216 -15.41 47.18 15.53
C LEU A 216 -16.88 47.51 15.87
N THR A 217 -17.28 47.34 17.13
CA THR A 217 -18.66 47.58 17.60
C THR A 217 -18.82 48.92 18.34
N ARG A 218 -17.75 49.70 18.49
CA ARG A 218 -17.82 51.09 18.91
C ARG A 218 -18.04 51.97 17.68
N GLU A 219 -19.28 52.42 17.50
CA GLU A 219 -19.64 53.44 16.51
C GLU A 219 -18.85 54.73 16.75
N VAL A 220 -18.40 55.34 15.65
CA VAL A 220 -18.12 56.78 15.52
C VAL A 220 -19.45 57.50 15.28
#